data_AF-A0A7J3TTL7-F1
#
_entry.id   AF-A0A7J3TTL7-F1
#
_cell.length_a   1.000
_cell.length_b   1.000
_cell.length_c   1.000
_cell.angle_alpha   90.00
_cell.angle_beta   90.00
_cell.angle_gamma   90.00
#
_symmetry.space_group_name_H-M   'P 1'
#
loop_
_entity.id
_entity.type
_entity.pdbx_description
1 polymer ?
#
loop_
_entity_poly.entity_id
_entity_poly.type
_entity_poly.pdbx_seq_one_letter_code
_entity_poly.pdbx_strand_id
1 'polypeptide(L)'
;MAKKDKGNEEISPRELIERYVGIKKAEEKYAKNPHDVIAMKLVSQIEGTPQEFLRNATPTEVGEKIIETKMALLKEIGEKLSYDDLLKEKDVYELLKELPPLKLGKERYSELANAHANYFLIEKMGELDKGEKRAQIAKYLSGKTGKESDYYLAWAARDIDALYIGIKFEAERELKKALEKLTKKGR
;
A
#
# COMPACT_ATOMS: atom_id res chain seq x y z
N MET A 1 -45.27 10.61 5.87
CA MET A 1 -44.12 9.91 6.48
C MET A 1 -43.03 9.78 5.43
N ALA A 2 -42.06 10.69 5.42
CA ALA A 2 -40.91 10.58 4.55
C ALA A 2 -39.92 9.58 5.18
N LYS A 3 -39.65 8.46 4.49
CA LYS A 3 -38.53 7.60 4.80
C LYS A 3 -37.26 8.43 4.56
N LYS A 4 -36.53 8.73 5.64
CA LYS A 4 -35.14 9.20 5.54
C LYS A 4 -34.34 8.05 4.94
N ASP A 5 -34.05 8.14 3.64
CA ASP A 5 -32.93 7.42 3.07
C ASP A 5 -31.70 7.83 3.87
N LYS A 6 -31.11 6.88 4.61
CA LYS A 6 -29.76 7.03 5.14
C LYS A 6 -28.85 7.10 3.92
N GLY A 7 -28.50 8.32 3.52
CA GLY A 7 -27.49 8.55 2.51
C GLY A 7 -26.26 7.74 2.88
N ASN A 8 -25.81 6.89 1.96
CA ASN A 8 -24.42 6.44 1.94
C ASN A 8 -23.59 7.73 1.85
N GLU A 9 -23.09 8.23 2.98
CA GLU A 9 -22.06 9.27 2.97
C GLU A 9 -20.85 8.64 2.28
N GLU A 10 -20.67 9.00 1.02
CA GLU A 10 -19.53 8.61 0.23
C GLU A 10 -18.30 9.27 0.87
N ILE A 11 -17.52 8.47 1.61
CA ILE A 11 -16.28 8.91 2.26
C ILE A 11 -15.42 9.58 1.19
N SER A 12 -15.04 10.83 1.42
CA SER A 12 -14.23 11.56 0.46
C SER A 12 -12.85 10.89 0.28
N PRO A 13 -12.22 10.95 -0.92
CA PRO A 13 -10.90 10.34 -1.13
C PRO A 13 -9.86 10.80 -0.10
N ARG A 14 -9.91 12.07 0.28
CA ARG A 14 -9.02 12.64 1.30
C ARG A 14 -9.24 12.02 2.67
N GLU A 15 -10.50 11.88 3.09
CA GLU A 15 -10.83 11.24 4.36
C GLU A 15 -10.38 9.78 4.39
N LEU A 16 -10.46 9.08 3.26
CA LEU A 16 -9.99 7.70 3.15
C LEU A 16 -8.46 7.59 3.35
N ILE A 17 -7.70 8.52 2.78
CA ILE A 17 -6.24 8.63 2.99
C ILE A 17 -5.94 8.99 4.45
N GLU A 18 -6.66 9.96 5.02
CA GLU A 18 -6.47 10.38 6.42
C GLU A 18 -6.74 9.23 7.41
N ARG A 19 -7.78 8.43 7.17
CA ARG A 19 -8.07 7.20 7.92
C ARG A 19 -6.93 6.18 7.79
N TYR A 20 -6.39 5.97 6.58
CA TYR A 20 -5.26 5.06 6.36
C TYR A 20 -3.98 5.52 7.09
N VAL A 21 -3.64 6.80 6.98
CA VAL A 21 -2.48 7.36 7.73
C VAL A 21 -2.72 7.25 9.24
N GLY A 22 -3.97 7.43 9.69
CA GLY A 22 -4.37 7.25 11.08
C GLY A 22 -4.16 5.82 11.58
N ILE A 23 -4.60 4.80 10.82
CA ILE A 23 -4.49 3.40 11.25
C ILE A 23 -3.02 2.95 11.28
N LYS A 24 -2.19 3.41 10.33
CA LYS A 24 -0.74 3.14 10.35
C LYS A 24 -0.08 3.70 11.61
N LYS A 25 -0.42 4.94 11.99
CA LYS A 25 0.06 5.53 13.25
C LYS A 25 -0.41 4.74 14.46
N ALA A 26 -1.63 4.21 14.44
CA ALA A 26 -2.13 3.35 15.50
C ALA A 26 -1.31 2.05 15.61
N GLU A 27 -1.02 1.40 14.49
CA GLU A 27 -0.17 0.20 14.40
C GLU A 27 1.24 0.46 14.94
N GLU A 28 1.90 1.56 14.53
CA GLU A 28 3.23 1.94 15.01
C GLU A 28 3.27 2.19 16.53
N LYS A 29 2.22 2.81 17.08
CA LYS A 29 2.08 3.06 18.51
C LYS A 29 1.83 1.76 19.27
N TYR A 30 0.93 0.94 18.76
CA TYR A 30 0.60 -0.37 19.32
C TYR A 30 1.80 -1.31 19.35
N ALA A 31 2.59 -1.36 18.27
CA ALA A 31 3.80 -2.19 18.19
C ALA A 31 4.85 -1.83 19.25
N LYS A 32 4.89 -0.55 19.68
CA LYS A 32 5.76 -0.08 20.77
C LYS A 32 5.16 -0.35 22.15
N ASN A 33 3.85 -0.21 22.28
CA ASN A 33 3.12 -0.46 23.52
C ASN A 33 1.68 -0.93 23.19
N PRO A 34 1.36 -2.22 23.40
CA PRO A 34 0.04 -2.77 23.11
C PRO A 34 -1.11 -2.16 23.94
N HIS A 35 -0.80 -1.41 25.01
CA HIS A 35 -1.76 -0.68 25.83
C HIS A 35 -1.79 0.83 25.53
N ASP A 36 -1.19 1.27 24.42
CA ASP A 36 -1.13 2.69 24.07
C ASP A 36 -2.53 3.28 23.83
N VAL A 37 -2.91 4.24 24.66
CA VAL A 37 -4.23 4.88 24.62
C VAL A 37 -4.44 5.70 23.34
N ILE A 38 -3.36 6.20 22.73
CA ILE A 38 -3.41 6.94 21.47
C ILE A 38 -3.74 5.97 20.33
N ALA A 39 -3.15 4.78 20.31
CA ALA A 39 -3.49 3.74 19.33
C ALA A 39 -4.99 3.40 19.39
N MET A 40 -5.52 3.14 20.60
CA MET A 40 -6.96 2.87 20.79
C MET A 40 -7.85 4.04 20.36
N LYS A 41 -7.43 5.29 20.64
CA LYS A 41 -8.19 6.47 20.23
C LYS A 41 -8.26 6.60 18.71
N LEU A 42 -7.16 6.34 18.00
CA LEU A 42 -7.12 6.40 16.54
C LEU A 42 -8.02 5.34 15.92
N VAL A 43 -7.94 4.08 16.38
CA VAL A 43 -8.82 2.99 15.92
C VAL A 43 -10.29 3.35 16.18
N SER A 44 -10.60 3.84 17.38
CA SER A 44 -11.95 4.29 17.77
C SER A 44 -12.51 5.34 16.81
N GLN A 45 -11.71 6.34 16.45
CA GLN A 45 -12.11 7.41 15.54
C GLN A 45 -12.36 6.90 14.12
N ILE A 46 -11.55 5.96 13.63
CA ILE A 46 -11.63 5.41 12.27
C ILE A 46 -12.83 4.47 12.13
N GLU A 47 -13.03 3.61 13.13
CA GLU A 47 -14.09 2.60 13.14
C GLU A 47 -15.45 3.16 13.60
N GLY A 48 -15.48 4.40 14.11
CA GLY A 48 -16.67 4.97 14.76
C GLY A 48 -17.11 4.21 16.01
N THR A 49 -16.22 3.40 16.59
CA THR A 49 -16.51 2.60 17.80
C THR A 49 -16.09 3.39 19.03
N PRO A 50 -16.92 3.50 20.09
CA PRO A 50 -16.52 4.23 21.30
C PRO A 50 -15.25 3.64 21.93
N GLN A 51 -14.34 4.53 22.37
CA GLN A 51 -13.03 4.14 22.90
C GLN A 51 -13.11 3.18 24.09
N GLU A 52 -14.19 3.25 24.88
CA GLU A 52 -14.44 2.39 26.04
C GLU A 52 -14.51 0.90 25.67
N PHE A 53 -15.06 0.57 24.49
CA PHE A 53 -15.08 -0.82 24.00
C PHE A 53 -13.67 -1.35 23.75
N LEU A 54 -12.79 -0.51 23.19
CA LEU A 54 -11.40 -0.89 22.92
C LEU A 54 -10.53 -0.93 24.18
N ARG A 55 -10.87 -0.17 25.24
CA ARG A 55 -10.17 -0.24 26.53
C ARG A 55 -10.46 -1.53 27.28
N ASN A 56 -11.65 -2.09 27.10
CA ASN A 56 -12.05 -3.34 27.73
C ASN A 56 -11.64 -4.57 26.91
N ALA A 57 -11.21 -4.37 25.66
CA ALA A 57 -10.65 -5.41 24.82
C ALA A 57 -9.23 -5.79 25.26
N THR A 58 -8.87 -7.05 25.03
CA THR A 58 -7.51 -7.55 25.20
C THR A 58 -6.58 -6.91 24.18
N PRO A 59 -5.26 -6.84 24.45
CA PRO A 59 -4.29 -6.35 23.48
C PRO A 59 -4.41 -7.07 22.14
N THR A 60 -4.57 -8.41 22.15
CA THR A 60 -4.71 -9.21 20.93
C THR A 60 -5.89 -8.76 20.08
N GLU A 61 -7.08 -8.59 20.68
CA GLU A 61 -8.28 -8.12 19.97
C GLU A 61 -8.08 -6.71 19.38
N VAL A 62 -7.38 -5.81 20.09
CA VAL A 62 -7.04 -4.48 19.56
C VAL A 62 -6.07 -4.59 18.39
N GLY A 63 -5.09 -5.49 18.46
CA GLY A 63 -4.13 -5.76 17.39
C GLY A 63 -4.81 -6.33 16.15
N GLU A 64 -5.68 -7.32 16.31
CA GLU A 64 -6.51 -7.89 15.24
C GLU A 64 -7.37 -6.81 14.60
N LYS A 65 -8.01 -5.96 15.41
CA LYS A 65 -8.83 -4.86 14.91
C LYS A 65 -8.03 -3.85 14.07
N ILE A 66 -6.82 -3.50 14.50
CA ILE A 66 -5.92 -2.62 13.72
C ILE A 66 -5.63 -3.23 12.35
N ILE A 67 -5.32 -4.52 12.31
CA ILE A 67 -5.00 -5.24 11.08
C ILE A 67 -6.23 -5.29 10.16
N GLU A 68 -7.40 -5.67 10.69
CA GLU A 68 -8.65 -5.73 9.96
C GLU A 68 -9.02 -4.38 9.34
N THR A 69 -9.00 -3.31 10.14
CA THR A 69 -9.28 -1.94 9.69
C THR A 69 -8.30 -1.52 8.60
N LYS A 70 -7.00 -1.78 8.77
CA LYS A 70 -5.97 -1.45 7.78
C LYS A 70 -6.24 -2.18 6.46
N MET A 71 -6.54 -3.47 6.49
CA MET A 71 -6.84 -4.26 5.29
C MET A 71 -8.12 -3.78 4.59
N ALA A 72 -9.17 -3.46 5.35
CA ALA A 72 -10.41 -2.91 4.81
C ALA A 72 -10.16 -1.56 4.10
N LEU A 73 -9.39 -0.66 4.73
CA LEU A 73 -9.02 0.63 4.14
C LEU A 73 -8.18 0.46 2.86
N LEU A 74 -7.20 -0.45 2.85
CA LEU A 74 -6.39 -0.70 1.64
C LEU A 74 -7.27 -1.19 0.48
N LYS A 75 -8.23 -2.08 0.75
CA LYS A 75 -9.19 -2.54 -0.26
C LYS A 75 -10.04 -1.39 -0.79
N GLU A 76 -10.62 -0.58 0.10
CA GLU A 76 -11.41 0.58 -0.31
C GLU A 76 -10.59 1.59 -1.11
N ILE A 77 -9.33 1.85 -0.74
CA ILE A 77 -8.43 2.74 -1.45
C ILE A 77 -8.18 2.23 -2.87
N GLY A 78 -7.86 0.94 -3.04
CA GLY A 78 -7.65 0.36 -4.37
C GLY A 78 -8.88 0.46 -5.27
N GLU A 79 -10.09 0.43 -4.69
CA GLU A 79 -11.35 0.46 -5.43
C GLU A 79 -11.87 1.87 -5.75
N LYS A 80 -11.71 2.81 -4.82
CA LYS A 80 -12.34 4.14 -4.85
C LYS A 80 -11.38 5.28 -5.18
N LEU A 81 -10.09 5.12 -4.90
CA LEU A 81 -9.13 6.21 -5.04
C LEU A 81 -8.55 6.26 -6.47
N SER A 82 -8.40 7.48 -7.00
CA SER A 82 -7.72 7.71 -8.27
C SER A 82 -6.33 8.31 -8.05
N TYR A 83 -5.45 8.21 -9.06
CA TYR A 83 -4.17 8.91 -9.04
C TYR A 83 -4.34 10.45 -8.99
N ASP A 84 -5.43 11.00 -9.53
CA ASP A 84 -5.73 12.45 -9.43
C ASP A 84 -5.92 12.89 -7.97
N ASP A 85 -6.52 12.03 -7.14
CA ASP A 85 -6.75 12.33 -5.72
C ASP A 85 -5.46 12.21 -4.93
N LEU A 86 -4.70 11.14 -5.16
CA LEU A 86 -3.44 10.90 -4.46
C LEU A 86 -2.40 11.99 -4.74
N LEU A 87 -2.34 12.52 -5.97
CA LEU A 87 -1.38 13.55 -6.37
C LEU A 87 -1.55 14.90 -5.65
N LYS A 88 -2.67 15.12 -4.96
CA LYS A 88 -2.92 16.34 -4.17
C LYS A 88 -2.27 16.28 -2.77
N GLU A 89 -1.85 15.09 -2.34
CA GLU A 89 -1.22 14.89 -1.04
C GLU A 89 0.25 15.32 -1.03
N LYS A 90 0.78 15.65 0.15
CA LYS A 90 2.19 16.08 0.28
C LYS A 90 3.19 14.93 0.13
N ASP A 91 2.83 13.75 0.62
CA ASP A 91 3.72 12.58 0.72
C ASP A 91 3.32 11.46 -0.25
N VAL A 92 2.90 11.83 -1.47
CA VAL A 92 2.40 10.91 -2.51
C VAL A 92 3.34 9.71 -2.72
N TYR A 93 4.65 9.96 -2.75
CA TYR A 93 5.63 8.90 -3.00
C TYR A 93 5.62 7.83 -1.91
N GLU A 94 5.56 8.23 -0.64
CA GLU A 94 5.49 7.27 0.47
C GLU A 94 4.14 6.53 0.48
N LEU A 95 3.04 7.22 0.16
CA LEU A 95 1.73 6.56 0.01
C LEU A 95 1.75 5.51 -1.11
N LEU A 96 2.34 5.82 -2.28
CA LEU A 96 2.48 4.87 -3.39
C LEU A 96 3.34 3.65 -3.06
N LYS A 97 4.20 3.72 -2.04
CA LYS A 97 5.00 2.57 -1.63
C LYS A 97 4.22 1.58 -0.76
N GLU A 98 3.10 1.99 -0.21
CA GLU A 98 2.34 1.20 0.76
C GLU A 98 0.94 0.82 0.28
N LEU A 99 0.33 1.68 -0.51
CA LEU A 99 -1.00 1.46 -1.05
C LEU A 99 -0.97 0.41 -2.17
N PRO A 100 -2.07 -0.36 -2.35
CA PRO A 100 -2.19 -1.21 -3.51
C PRO A 100 -2.27 -0.38 -4.80
N PRO A 101 -1.99 -0.98 -5.96
CA PRO A 101 -2.17 -0.33 -7.26
C PRO A 101 -3.59 0.22 -7.40
N LEU A 102 -3.70 1.53 -7.60
CA LEU A 102 -4.99 2.20 -7.78
C LEU A 102 -5.54 1.90 -9.18
N LYS A 103 -6.88 1.89 -9.32
CA LYS A 103 -7.52 1.73 -10.63
C LYS A 103 -7.01 2.78 -11.62
N LEU A 104 -6.75 2.31 -12.85
CA LEU A 104 -6.37 3.13 -14.00
C LEU A 104 -7.49 4.12 -14.33
N GLY A 105 -7.41 5.32 -13.76
CA GLY A 105 -8.46 6.32 -13.93
C GLY A 105 -8.45 7.04 -15.27
N LYS A 106 -7.29 7.21 -15.92
CA LYS A 106 -7.12 7.92 -17.20
C LYS A 106 -5.84 7.45 -17.88
N GLU A 107 -5.81 7.36 -19.21
CA GLU A 107 -4.59 7.05 -19.99
C GLU A 107 -3.39 7.93 -19.60
N ARG A 108 -3.67 9.17 -19.16
CA ARG A 108 -2.69 10.13 -18.62
C ARG A 108 -1.80 9.56 -17.51
N TYR A 109 -2.30 8.63 -16.70
CA TYR A 109 -1.58 8.06 -15.56
C TYR A 109 -1.00 6.67 -15.83
N SER A 110 -1.06 6.18 -17.06
CA SER A 110 -0.59 4.83 -17.43
C SER A 110 0.85 4.56 -16.99
N GLU A 111 1.78 5.48 -17.21
CA GLU A 111 3.18 5.30 -16.80
C GLU A 111 3.33 5.17 -15.28
N LEU A 112 2.65 6.03 -14.50
CA LEU A 112 2.68 5.96 -13.04
C LEU A 112 2.00 4.70 -12.51
N ALA A 113 0.86 4.33 -13.08
CA ALA A 113 0.12 3.15 -12.69
C ALA A 113 0.89 1.85 -12.95
N ASN A 114 1.56 1.77 -14.10
CA ASN A 114 2.42 0.63 -14.42
C ASN A 114 3.63 0.55 -13.49
N ALA A 115 4.29 1.68 -13.21
CA ALA A 115 5.41 1.72 -12.29
C ALA A 115 4.99 1.36 -10.85
N HIS A 116 3.81 1.81 -10.40
CA HIS A 116 3.24 1.49 -9.10
C HIS A 116 2.87 0.01 -8.99
N ALA A 117 2.20 -0.55 -10.00
CA ALA A 117 1.90 -1.98 -10.06
C ALA A 117 3.17 -2.84 -10.06
N ASN A 118 4.19 -2.43 -10.81
CA ASN A 118 5.48 -3.11 -10.85
C ASN A 118 6.18 -3.06 -9.48
N TYR A 119 6.28 -1.88 -8.86
CA TYR A 119 6.86 -1.73 -7.53
C TYR A 119 6.12 -2.60 -6.50
N PHE A 120 4.79 -2.57 -6.47
CA PHE A 120 3.99 -3.36 -5.52
C PHE A 120 4.19 -4.86 -5.71
N LEU A 121 4.25 -5.34 -6.95
CA LEU A 121 4.55 -6.73 -7.26
C LEU A 121 5.94 -7.14 -6.71
N ILE A 122 6.97 -6.31 -6.94
CA ILE A 122 8.31 -6.57 -6.43
C ILE A 122 8.32 -6.55 -4.90
N GLU A 123 7.68 -5.58 -4.25
CA GLU A 123 7.62 -5.51 -2.78
C GLU A 123 7.07 -6.81 -2.17
N LYS A 124 6.03 -7.37 -2.78
CA LYS A 124 5.46 -8.65 -2.38
C LYS A 124 6.39 -9.85 -2.54
N MET A 125 7.36 -9.80 -3.44
CA MET A 125 8.38 -10.85 -3.54
C MET A 125 9.29 -10.89 -2.31
N GLY A 126 9.45 -9.77 -1.59
CA GLY A 126 10.25 -9.70 -0.37
C GLY A 126 9.71 -10.54 0.78
N GLU A 127 8.39 -10.77 0.80
CA GLU A 127 7.66 -11.54 1.82
C GLU A 127 7.73 -13.07 1.56
N LEU A 128 8.19 -13.50 0.39
CA LEU A 128 8.25 -14.91 -0.02
C LEU A 128 9.48 -15.63 0.56
N ASP A 129 9.37 -16.95 0.71
CA ASP A 129 10.53 -17.80 1.00
C ASP A 129 11.53 -17.80 -0.17
N LYS A 130 12.75 -18.29 0.08
CA LYS A 130 13.85 -18.23 -0.90
C LYS A 130 13.55 -18.95 -2.21
N GLY A 131 12.81 -20.07 -2.17
CA GLY A 131 12.46 -20.85 -3.37
C GLY A 131 11.44 -20.12 -4.23
N GLU A 132 10.35 -19.66 -3.62
CA GLU A 132 9.31 -18.88 -4.30
C GLU A 132 9.84 -17.54 -4.82
N LYS A 133 10.64 -16.85 -4.01
CA LYS A 133 11.30 -15.59 -4.39
C LYS A 133 12.17 -15.77 -5.64
N ARG A 134 12.96 -16.85 -5.73
CA ARG A 134 13.74 -17.18 -6.94
C ARG A 134 12.85 -17.36 -8.15
N ALA A 135 11.77 -18.14 -8.03
CA ALA A 135 10.86 -18.39 -9.15
C ALA A 135 10.20 -17.10 -9.66
N GLN A 136 9.73 -16.24 -8.74
CA GLN A 136 9.10 -14.97 -9.09
C GLN A 136 10.09 -13.95 -9.69
N ILE A 137 11.29 -13.83 -9.13
CA ILE A 137 12.35 -12.96 -9.68
C ILE A 137 12.76 -13.44 -11.07
N ALA A 138 12.94 -14.75 -11.26
CA ALA A 138 13.29 -15.31 -12.56
C ALA A 138 12.19 -15.04 -13.62
N LYS A 139 10.91 -15.19 -13.23
CA LYS A 139 9.76 -14.85 -14.08
C LYS A 139 9.73 -13.36 -14.43
N TYR A 140 9.99 -12.49 -13.45
CA TYR A 140 10.07 -11.04 -13.65
C TYR A 140 11.16 -10.65 -14.65
N LEU A 141 12.39 -11.14 -14.45
CA LEU A 141 13.53 -10.83 -15.31
C LEU A 141 13.32 -11.33 -16.74
N SER A 142 12.86 -12.58 -16.89
CA SER A 142 12.52 -13.15 -18.20
C SER A 142 11.45 -12.34 -18.92
N GLY A 143 10.41 -11.88 -18.21
CA GLY A 143 9.37 -11.04 -18.79
C GLY A 143 9.85 -9.66 -19.22
N LYS A 144 10.82 -9.06 -18.51
CA LYS A 144 11.37 -7.73 -18.82
C LYS A 144 12.36 -7.77 -20.00
N THR A 145 13.17 -8.82 -20.13
CA THR A 145 14.25 -8.89 -21.12
C THR A 145 13.95 -9.82 -22.31
N GLY A 146 12.96 -10.71 -22.17
CA GLY A 146 12.63 -11.73 -23.18
C GLY A 146 13.68 -12.84 -23.30
N LYS A 147 14.66 -12.91 -22.39
CA LYS A 147 15.79 -13.85 -22.47
C LYS A 147 15.71 -14.93 -21.41
N GLU A 148 15.77 -16.19 -21.83
CA GLU A 148 15.88 -17.34 -20.91
C GLU A 148 17.18 -17.33 -20.09
N SER A 149 18.25 -16.69 -20.57
CA SER A 149 19.53 -16.59 -19.84
C SER A 149 19.38 -15.97 -18.45
N ASP A 150 18.48 -15.01 -18.29
CA ASP A 150 18.31 -14.27 -17.04
C ASP A 150 17.53 -15.08 -16.00
N TYR A 151 16.67 -15.99 -16.46
CA TYR A 151 16.05 -17.01 -15.61
C TYR A 151 17.13 -17.92 -14.99
N TYR A 152 18.06 -18.41 -15.81
CA TYR A 152 19.15 -19.26 -15.32
C TYR A 152 20.09 -18.50 -14.38
N LEU A 153 20.35 -17.22 -14.65
CA LEU A 153 21.14 -16.36 -13.75
C LEU A 153 20.46 -16.16 -12.39
N ALA A 154 19.14 -15.95 -12.35
CA ALA A 154 18.40 -15.83 -11.08
C ALA A 154 18.38 -17.13 -10.28
N TRP A 155 18.27 -18.28 -10.94
CA TRP A 155 18.35 -19.59 -10.28
C TRP A 155 19.75 -19.92 -9.79
N ALA A 156 20.78 -19.56 -10.56
CA ALA A 156 22.17 -19.71 -10.19
C ALA A 156 22.63 -18.68 -9.13
N ALA A 157 21.82 -17.65 -8.85
CA ALA A 157 22.14 -16.63 -7.87
C ALA A 157 22.31 -17.26 -6.47
N ARG A 158 23.55 -17.20 -5.98
CA ARG A 158 23.92 -17.65 -4.64
C ARG A 158 23.23 -16.83 -3.55
N ASP A 159 23.01 -15.54 -3.81
CA ASP A 159 22.31 -14.62 -2.94
C ASP A 159 21.12 -13.97 -3.67
N ILE A 160 19.95 -14.57 -3.51
CA ILE A 160 18.70 -14.08 -4.11
C ILE A 160 18.21 -12.80 -3.42
N ASP A 161 18.58 -12.58 -2.15
CA ASP A 161 18.15 -11.42 -1.39
C ASP A 161 18.89 -10.17 -1.87
N ALA A 162 20.18 -10.28 -2.20
CA ALA A 162 20.94 -9.20 -2.85
C ALA A 162 20.38 -8.84 -4.24
N LEU A 163 20.03 -9.84 -5.06
CA LEU A 163 19.42 -9.61 -6.38
C LEU A 163 18.05 -8.92 -6.25
N TYR A 164 17.22 -9.38 -5.29
CA TYR A 164 15.95 -8.76 -4.96
C TYR A 164 16.10 -7.28 -4.61
N ILE A 165 17.07 -6.92 -3.76
CA ILE A 165 17.33 -5.53 -3.37
C ILE A 165 17.63 -4.66 -4.61
N GLY A 166 18.46 -5.16 -5.53
CA GLY A 166 18.76 -4.45 -6.78
C GLY A 166 17.53 -4.19 -7.65
N ILE A 167 16.68 -5.20 -7.81
CA ILE A 167 15.43 -5.09 -8.58
C ILE A 167 14.45 -4.13 -7.90
N LYS A 168 14.31 -4.22 -6.58
CA LYS A 168 13.47 -3.30 -5.78
C LYS A 168 13.92 -1.86 -5.95
N PHE A 169 15.23 -1.60 -5.86
CA PHE A 169 15.77 -0.26 -6.06
C PHE A 169 15.49 0.29 -7.47
N GLU A 170 15.57 -0.57 -8.49
CA GLU A 170 15.20 -0.16 -9.85
C GLU A 170 13.71 0.19 -9.97
N ALA A 171 12.83 -0.62 -9.39
CA ALA A 171 11.40 -0.35 -9.38
C ALA A 171 11.05 0.94 -8.62
N GLU A 172 11.70 1.22 -7.48
CA GLU A 172 11.57 2.49 -6.75
C GLU A 172 11.98 3.68 -7.63
N ARG A 173 13.09 3.55 -8.36
CA ARG A 173 13.57 4.59 -9.28
C ARG A 173 12.58 4.84 -10.41
N GLU A 174 12.00 3.79 -11.00
CA GLU A 174 10.96 3.90 -12.03
C GLU A 174 9.72 4.62 -11.50
N LEU A 175 9.23 4.22 -10.32
CA LEU A 175 8.10 4.87 -9.64
C LEU A 175 8.34 6.35 -9.40
N LYS A 176 9.51 6.71 -8.85
CA LYS A 176 9.89 8.10 -8.61
C LYS A 176 9.95 8.91 -9.90
N LYS A 177 10.56 8.36 -10.96
CA LYS A 177 10.65 9.03 -12.27
C LYS A 177 9.26 9.27 -12.88
N ALA A 178 8.37 8.29 -12.80
CA ALA A 178 7.00 8.42 -13.30
C ALA A 178 6.23 9.53 -12.57
N LEU A 179 6.38 9.60 -11.24
CA LEU A 179 5.80 10.66 -10.41
C LEU A 179 6.38 12.05 -10.76
N GLU A 180 7.70 12.16 -10.90
CA GLU A 180 8.36 13.43 -11.26
C GLU A 180 7.91 13.98 -12.61
N LYS A 181 7.66 13.11 -13.60
CA LYS A 181 7.16 13.55 -14.92
C LYS A 181 5.80 14.22 -14.83
N LEU A 182 4.93 13.74 -13.93
CA LEU A 182 3.59 14.29 -13.74
C LEU A 182 3.60 15.62 -12.98
N THR A 183 4.51 15.77 -12.01
CA THR A 183 4.64 17.01 -11.23
C THR A 183 5.40 18.10 -11.99
N LYS A 184 6.36 17.75 -12.87
CA LYS A 184 7.09 18.71 -13.72
C LYS A 184 6.28 19.20 -14.92
N LYS A 185 5.34 18.41 -15.47
CA LYS A 185 4.45 18.85 -16.56
C LYS A 185 3.31 19.78 -16.12
N GLY A 186 3.14 19.99 -14.81
CA GLY A 186 2.12 20.87 -14.22
C GLY A 186 2.65 22.23 -13.73
N ARG A 187 3.90 22.58 -14.05
CA ARG A 187 4.51 23.90 -13.78
C ARG A 187 4.85 24.61 -15.08
#